data_AF-A0A1I6ZJA0-F1
#
_entry.id   AF-A0A1I6ZJA0-F1
#
_cell.length_a   1.000
_cell.length_b   1.000
_cell.length_c   1.000
_cell.angle_alpha   90.00
_cell.angle_beta   90.00
_cell.angle_gamma   90.00
#
_symmetry.space_group_name_H-M   'P 1'
#
loop_
_entity.id
_entity.type
_entity.pdbx_description
1 polymer ?
#
loop_
_entity_poly.entity_id
_entity_poly.type
_entity_poly.pdbx_seq_one_letter_code
_entity_poly.pdbx_strand_id
1 'polypeptide(L)'
;MNEQFIIQVYKSKKTPYQISKDTGIPYTTLSELVTGKKSINHIASETVYKLCKYFHCTMEDILNAVNLYVLQGKYKGINYSYCTKEDTVNLLLNDNIIATYQGIYAENWVEVLHANAKLCIEEYLDAKKKELEYDKLYSYAQK
;
A
#
# COMPACT_ATOMS: atom_id res chain seq x y z
N MET A 1 7.57 -5.22 -5.67
CA MET A 1 8.91 -5.55 -6.21
C MET A 1 9.89 -4.50 -5.70
N ASN A 2 11.18 -4.81 -5.50
CA ASN A 2 12.16 -3.86 -4.92
C ASN A 2 12.68 -2.85 -5.95
N GLU A 3 11.78 -2.10 -6.57
CA GLU A 3 12.08 -1.28 -7.77
C GLU A 3 13.17 -0.25 -7.51
N GLN A 4 13.07 0.51 -6.42
CA GLN A 4 14.06 1.55 -6.08
C GLN A 4 15.45 0.96 -5.84
N PHE A 5 15.55 -0.14 -5.08
CA PHE A 5 16.80 -0.89 -4.92
C PHE A 5 17.39 -1.38 -6.25
N ILE A 6 16.57 -1.96 -7.13
CA ILE A 6 17.03 -2.47 -8.43
C ILE A 6 17.59 -1.33 -9.30
N ILE A 7 16.96 -0.14 -9.26
CA ILE A 7 17.45 1.06 -9.93
C ILE A 7 18.85 1.44 -9.41
N GLN A 8 19.07 1.41 -8.09
CA GLN A 8 20.40 1.71 -7.53
C GLN A 8 21.45 0.68 -7.95
N VAL A 9 21.11 -0.60 -7.96
CA VAL A 9 21.99 -1.68 -8.47
C VAL A 9 22.37 -1.41 -9.93
N TYR A 10 21.39 -1.08 -10.79
CA TYR A 10 21.66 -0.75 -12.19
C TYR A 10 22.56 0.48 -12.36
N LYS A 11 22.28 1.55 -11.61
CA LYS A 11 23.09 2.80 -11.63
C LYS A 11 24.54 2.55 -11.20
N SER A 12 24.75 1.65 -10.23
CA SER A 12 26.10 1.29 -9.75
C SER A 12 26.96 0.58 -10.80
N LYS A 13 26.33 -0.04 -11.82
CA LYS A 13 26.98 -0.92 -12.80
C LYS A 13 27.75 -2.09 -12.16
N LYS A 14 27.33 -2.52 -10.98
CA LYS A 14 27.92 -3.64 -10.24
C LYS A 14 26.97 -4.82 -10.17
N THR A 15 27.53 -6.02 -10.17
CA THR A 15 26.76 -7.24 -9.94
C THR A 15 26.46 -7.41 -8.44
N PRO A 16 25.40 -8.14 -8.06
CA PRO A 16 25.13 -8.45 -6.64
C PRO A 16 26.32 -9.10 -5.93
N TYR A 17 27.15 -9.85 -6.65
CA TYR A 17 28.38 -10.43 -6.12
C TYR A 17 29.44 -9.37 -5.79
N GLN A 18 29.65 -8.38 -6.65
CA GLN A 18 30.58 -7.28 -6.39
C GLN A 18 30.10 -6.44 -5.21
N ILE A 19 28.80 -6.11 -5.17
CA ILE A 19 28.19 -5.38 -4.06
C ILE A 19 28.34 -6.16 -2.76
N SER A 20 28.19 -7.50 -2.79
CA SER A 20 28.43 -8.35 -1.62
C SER A 20 29.85 -8.21 -1.09
N LYS A 21 30.85 -8.23 -1.98
CA LYS A 21 32.26 -8.07 -1.60
C LYS A 21 32.55 -6.69 -1.02
N ASP A 22 31.98 -5.64 -1.62
CA ASP A 22 32.27 -4.27 -1.21
C ASP A 22 31.56 -3.89 0.10
N THR A 23 30.39 -4.49 0.38
CA THR A 23 29.55 -4.11 1.53
C THR A 23 29.61 -5.08 2.71
N GLY A 24 30.11 -6.31 2.48
CA GLY A 24 30.03 -7.41 3.45
C GLY A 24 28.62 -7.98 3.62
N ILE A 25 27.64 -7.52 2.85
CA ILE A 25 26.27 -8.07 2.86
C ILE A 25 26.31 -9.42 2.13
N PRO A 26 25.71 -10.50 2.67
CA PRO A 26 25.69 -11.80 2.01
C PRO A 26 25.11 -11.73 0.59
N TYR A 27 25.78 -12.38 -0.37
CA TYR A 27 25.32 -12.47 -1.76
C TYR A 27 23.89 -13.00 -1.86
N THR A 28 23.54 -13.98 -1.02
CA THR A 28 22.19 -14.54 -0.95
C THR A 28 21.14 -13.47 -0.67
N THR A 29 21.40 -12.58 0.29
CA THR A 29 20.51 -11.45 0.60
C THR A 29 20.34 -10.52 -0.60
N LEU A 30 21.42 -10.15 -1.27
CA LEU A 30 21.35 -9.27 -2.44
C LEU A 30 20.61 -9.92 -3.60
N SER A 31 20.83 -11.22 -3.83
CA SER A 31 20.14 -11.99 -4.86
C SER A 31 18.63 -12.08 -4.58
N GLU A 32 18.23 -12.33 -3.33
CA GLU A 32 16.83 -12.34 -2.91
C GLU A 32 16.17 -10.96 -3.05
N LEU A 33 16.92 -9.88 -2.82
CA LEU A 33 16.44 -8.52 -3.02
C LEU A 33 16.25 -8.19 -4.50
N VAL A 34 17.18 -8.58 -5.37
CA VAL A 34 17.07 -8.36 -6.84
C VAL A 34 15.93 -9.18 -7.43
N THR A 35 15.78 -10.44 -7.00
CA THR A 35 14.72 -11.34 -7.48
C THR A 35 13.35 -11.05 -6.85
N GLY A 36 13.29 -10.17 -5.85
CA GLY A 36 12.06 -9.83 -5.14
C GLY A 36 11.56 -10.92 -4.18
N LYS A 37 12.31 -12.01 -3.97
CA LYS A 37 12.00 -13.05 -2.97
C LYS A 37 11.93 -12.48 -1.55
N LYS A 38 12.69 -11.42 -1.28
CA LYS A 38 12.65 -10.69 0.00
C LYS A 38 12.38 -9.22 -0.26
N SER A 39 11.49 -8.62 0.52
CA SER A 39 11.24 -7.17 0.49
C SER A 39 12.38 -6.43 1.20
N ILE A 40 12.89 -5.35 0.60
CA ILE A 40 13.88 -4.48 1.25
C ILE A 40 13.32 -3.84 2.52
N ASN A 41 12.00 -3.66 2.63
CA ASN A 41 11.36 -3.10 3.82
C ASN A 41 11.40 -4.07 5.02
N HIS A 42 11.69 -5.36 4.79
CA HIS A 42 11.69 -6.40 5.81
C HIS A 42 13.11 -6.92 6.12
N ILE A 43 14.17 -6.26 5.65
CA ILE A 43 15.54 -6.60 6.05
C ILE A 43 15.96 -5.76 7.26
N ALA A 44 17.01 -6.18 7.96
CA ALA A 44 17.55 -5.44 9.08
C ALA A 44 17.92 -4.01 8.66
N SER A 45 17.52 -3.02 9.45
CA SER A 45 17.78 -1.60 9.19
C SER A 45 19.27 -1.30 8.99
N GLU A 46 20.16 -2.00 9.72
CA GLU A 46 21.61 -1.91 9.52
C GLU A 46 22.03 -2.30 8.10
N THR A 47 21.38 -3.31 7.51
CA THR A 47 21.66 -3.75 6.13
C THR A 47 21.19 -2.70 5.13
N VAL A 48 20.00 -2.13 5.33
CA VAL A 48 19.50 -1.01 4.53
C VAL A 48 20.47 0.17 4.61
N TYR A 49 20.95 0.50 5.80
CA TYR A 49 21.91 1.59 6.01
C TYR A 49 23.24 1.36 5.29
N LYS A 50 23.79 0.13 5.33
CA LYS A 50 24.99 -0.23 4.55
C LYS A 50 24.78 -0.04 3.05
N LEU A 51 23.63 -0.45 2.52
CA LEU A 51 23.28 -0.22 1.11
C LEU A 51 23.18 1.26 0.79
N CYS A 52 22.53 2.06 1.65
CA CYS A 52 22.42 3.50 1.49
C CYS A 52 23.80 4.17 1.43
N LYS A 53 24.72 3.78 2.32
CA LYS A 53 26.10 4.27 2.32
C LYS A 53 26.86 3.88 1.06
N TYR A 54 26.66 2.65 0.57
CA TYR A 54 27.31 2.16 -0.64
C TYR A 54 26.80 2.84 -1.92
N PHE A 55 25.48 3.06 -2.03
CA PHE A 55 24.86 3.70 -3.18
C PHE A 55 24.83 5.24 -3.11
N HIS A 56 25.27 5.82 -1.99
CA HIS A 56 25.20 7.26 -1.72
C HIS A 56 23.77 7.81 -1.82
N CYS A 57 22.81 7.10 -1.23
CA CYS A 57 21.39 7.47 -1.18
C CYS A 57 20.86 7.49 0.26
N THR A 58 19.64 7.99 0.43
CA THR A 58 18.88 7.91 1.70
C THR A 58 18.09 6.60 1.80
N MET A 59 17.48 6.33 2.96
CA MET A 59 16.61 5.16 3.10
C MET A 59 15.34 5.29 2.26
N GLU A 60 14.81 6.51 2.14
CA GLU A 60 13.65 6.87 1.33
C GLU A 60 13.89 6.57 -0.16
N ASP A 61 15.13 6.74 -0.63
CA ASP A 61 15.53 6.49 -2.02
C ASP A 61 15.62 5.00 -2.41
N ILE A 62 15.59 4.08 -1.43
CA ILE A 62 15.84 2.65 -1.67
C ILE A 62 14.72 1.74 -1.17
N LEU A 63 14.00 2.17 -0.13
CA LEU A 63 12.87 1.43 0.41
C LEU A 63 11.70 1.46 -0.57
N ASN A 64 10.89 0.40 -0.54
CA ASN A 64 9.62 0.43 -1.25
C ASN A 64 8.68 1.37 -0.51
N ALA A 65 7.85 2.09 -1.27
CA ALA A 65 6.76 2.87 -0.71
C ALA A 65 5.96 2.00 0.28
N VAL A 66 6.01 2.39 1.56
CA VAL A 66 5.18 1.80 2.60
C VAL A 66 3.92 2.65 2.64
N ASN A 67 2.77 2.06 2.33
CA ASN A 67 1.52 2.64 2.82
C ASN A 67 1.55 2.47 4.34
N LEU A 68 1.95 3.53 5.05
CA LEU A 68 2.05 3.57 6.51
C LEU A 68 0.72 3.22 7.19
N TYR A 69 -0.35 3.16 6.42
CA TYR A 69 -1.68 3.02 6.92
C TYR A 69 -2.60 2.23 6.00
N VAL A 70 -2.46 0.90 6.01
CA VAL A 70 -3.62 0.07 5.71
C VAL A 70 -4.48 0.04 6.96
N LEU A 71 -5.21 1.12 7.21
CA LEU A 71 -6.29 1.10 8.19
C LEU A 71 -7.36 0.18 7.62
N GLN A 72 -7.44 -1.02 8.18
CA GLN A 72 -8.44 -2.01 7.83
C GLN A 72 -9.36 -2.24 9.01
N GLY A 73 -10.62 -2.48 8.72
CA GLY A 73 -11.62 -2.69 9.74
C GLY A 73 -12.84 -3.41 9.21
N LYS A 74 -13.77 -3.68 10.12
CA LYS A 74 -15.05 -4.28 9.80
C LYS A 74 -16.16 -3.42 10.36
N TYR A 75 -17.14 -3.07 9.52
CA TYR A 75 -18.32 -2.33 9.94
C TYR A 75 -19.57 -2.90 9.28
N LYS A 76 -20.60 -3.18 10.09
CA LYS A 76 -21.87 -3.82 9.64
C LYS A 76 -21.64 -5.06 8.76
N GLY A 77 -20.62 -5.85 9.07
CA GLY A 77 -20.29 -7.08 8.33
C GLY A 77 -19.39 -6.89 7.11
N ILE A 78 -19.16 -5.65 6.67
CA ILE A 78 -18.32 -5.31 5.52
C ILE A 78 -16.89 -5.05 5.98
N ASN A 79 -15.92 -5.70 5.33
CA ASN A 79 -14.50 -5.38 5.50
C ASN A 79 -14.15 -4.18 4.63
N TYR A 80 -13.38 -3.25 5.20
CA TYR A 80 -12.85 -2.11 4.48
C TYR A 80 -11.36 -1.95 4.73
N SER A 81 -10.67 -1.35 3.78
CA SER A 81 -9.29 -0.93 3.91
C SER A 81 -9.07 0.46 3.30
N TYR A 82 -8.14 1.20 3.90
CA TYR A 82 -7.63 2.43 3.31
C TYR A 82 -6.36 2.14 2.51
N CYS A 83 -6.22 2.79 1.36
CA CYS A 83 -4.95 2.85 0.65
C CYS A 83 -4.63 4.29 0.23
N THR A 84 -3.35 4.64 0.30
CA THR A 84 -2.84 5.92 -0.17
C THR A 84 -2.18 5.72 -1.53
N LYS A 85 -2.46 6.63 -2.47
CA LYS A 85 -1.78 6.70 -3.77
C LYS A 85 -1.65 8.16 -4.17
N GLU A 86 -0.42 8.64 -4.43
CA GLU A 86 -0.17 9.98 -5.01
C GLU A 86 -1.00 11.09 -4.31
N ASP A 87 -0.91 11.18 -2.99
CA ASP A 87 -1.65 12.12 -2.12
C ASP A 87 -3.19 11.95 -2.07
N THR A 88 -3.72 10.87 -2.65
CA THR A 88 -5.12 10.47 -2.51
C THR A 88 -5.28 9.35 -1.50
N VAL A 89 -6.32 9.43 -0.68
CA VAL A 89 -6.76 8.34 0.21
C VAL A 89 -8.00 7.70 -0.41
N ASN A 90 -7.94 6.39 -0.64
CA ASN A 90 -9.07 5.62 -1.15
C ASN A 90 -9.60 4.69 -0.06
N LEU A 91 -10.93 4.58 0.03
CA LEU A 91 -11.62 3.58 0.84
C LEU A 91 -12.07 2.43 -0.05
N LEU A 92 -11.60 1.23 0.24
CA LEU A 92 -11.90 0.01 -0.50
C LEU A 92 -12.83 -0.88 0.32
N LEU A 93 -13.91 -1.37 -0.30
CA LEU A 93 -14.78 -2.43 0.22
C LEU A 93 -14.68 -3.66 -0.69
N ASN A 94 -14.25 -4.82 -0.17
CA ASN A 94 -14.11 -6.06 -0.96
C ASN A 94 -13.45 -5.83 -2.34
N ASP A 95 -12.32 -5.11 -2.36
CA ASP A 95 -11.54 -4.72 -3.55
C ASP A 95 -12.21 -3.71 -4.50
N ASN A 96 -13.39 -3.18 -4.19
CA ASN A 96 -14.02 -2.07 -4.91
C ASN A 96 -13.76 -0.73 -4.21
N ILE A 97 -13.35 0.29 -4.96
CA ILE A 97 -13.20 1.66 -4.43
C ILE A 97 -14.58 2.29 -4.31
N ILE A 98 -14.89 2.85 -3.14
CA ILE A 98 -16.17 3.53 -2.88
C ILE A 98 -16.05 5.02 -2.61
N ALA A 99 -14.86 5.49 -2.20
CA ALA A 99 -14.61 6.90 -1.93
C ALA A 99 -13.14 7.25 -2.14
N THR A 100 -12.90 8.45 -2.67
CA THR A 100 -11.57 9.03 -2.88
C THR A 100 -11.53 10.41 -2.25
N TYR A 101 -10.49 10.67 -1.48
CA TYR A 101 -10.27 11.93 -0.77
C TYR A 101 -8.95 12.55 -1.22
N GLN A 102 -8.97 13.86 -1.48
CA GLN A 102 -7.79 14.70 -1.70
C GLN A 102 -7.61 15.58 -0.46
N GLY A 103 -6.48 15.50 0.26
CA GLY A 103 -6.36 16.28 1.50
C GLY A 103 -4.97 16.33 2.13
N ILE A 104 -4.71 17.45 2.81
CA ILE A 104 -3.52 17.73 3.62
C ILE A 104 -3.71 17.14 5.02
N TYR A 105 -2.66 16.46 5.50
CA TYR A 105 -2.62 15.70 6.75
C TYR A 105 -2.87 16.57 8.01
N ALA A 106 -3.71 16.09 8.93
CA ALA A 106 -3.97 16.70 10.24
C ALA A 106 -3.71 15.70 11.39
N GLU A 107 -3.43 16.20 12.59
CA GLU A 107 -2.81 15.47 13.72
C GLU A 107 -3.63 14.31 14.31
N ASN A 108 -4.93 14.16 14.00
CA ASN A 108 -5.84 13.12 14.57
C ASN A 108 -6.43 12.17 13.50
N TRP A 109 -5.57 11.49 12.76
CA TRP A 109 -5.92 10.82 11.50
C TRP A 109 -6.79 9.54 11.62
N VAL A 110 -6.59 8.72 12.66
CA VAL A 110 -7.25 7.40 12.77
C VAL A 110 -8.75 7.50 13.06
N GLU A 111 -9.15 8.39 13.97
CA GLU A 111 -10.55 8.57 14.34
C GLU A 111 -11.38 9.16 13.20
N VAL A 112 -10.81 10.17 12.51
CA VAL A 112 -11.45 10.82 11.35
C VAL A 112 -11.68 9.82 10.23
N LEU A 113 -10.68 8.99 9.91
CA LEU A 113 -10.85 7.96 8.91
C LEU A 113 -11.88 6.91 9.31
N HIS A 114 -11.87 6.42 10.55
CA HIS A 114 -12.91 5.47 10.99
C HIS A 114 -14.32 6.06 10.92
N ALA A 115 -14.50 7.35 11.23
CA ALA A 115 -15.79 8.02 11.09
C ALA A 115 -16.22 8.10 9.61
N ASN A 116 -15.30 8.50 8.73
CA ASN A 116 -15.55 8.58 7.29
C ASN A 116 -15.84 7.20 6.68
N ALA A 117 -15.15 6.15 7.11
CA ALA A 117 -15.41 4.77 6.69
C ALA A 117 -16.86 4.38 6.96
N LYS A 118 -17.33 4.64 8.19
CA LYS A 118 -18.70 4.30 8.60
C LYS A 118 -19.72 5.03 7.74
N LEU A 119 -19.54 6.33 7.53
CA LEU A 119 -20.46 7.14 6.74
C LEU A 119 -20.56 6.63 5.30
N CYS A 120 -19.42 6.40 4.63
CA CYS A 120 -19.44 5.89 3.25
C CYS A 120 -20.00 4.47 3.14
N ILE A 121 -19.75 3.61 4.13
CA ILE A 121 -20.34 2.26 4.16
C ILE A 121 -21.86 2.35 4.34
N GLU A 122 -22.37 3.30 5.11
CA GLU A 122 -23.81 3.51 5.27
C GLU A 122 -24.47 3.98 3.98
N GLU A 123 -23.88 4.98 3.31
CA GLU A 123 -24.36 5.45 2.01
C GLU A 123 -24.37 4.32 0.97
N TYR A 124 -23.30 3.50 0.93
CA TYR A 124 -23.22 2.34 0.06
C TYR A 124 -24.33 1.32 0.35
N LEU A 125 -24.56 0.99 1.63
CA LEU A 125 -25.60 0.05 2.03
C LEU A 125 -27.00 0.54 1.68
N ASP A 126 -27.26 1.84 1.85
CA ASP A 126 -28.56 2.43 1.54
C ASP A 126 -28.82 2.53 0.03
N ALA A 127 -27.80 2.84 -0.77
CA ALA A 127 -27.89 2.77 -2.23
C ALA A 127 -28.23 1.35 -2.71
N LYS A 128 -27.54 0.34 -2.16
CA LYS A 128 -27.75 -1.06 -2.52
C LYS A 128 -29.14 -1.58 -2.14
N LYS A 129 -29.71 -1.12 -1.03
CA LYS A 129 -31.10 -1.45 -0.65
C LYS A 129 -32.10 -0.86 -1.64
N LYS A 130 -31.92 0.40 -2.05
CA LYS A 130 -32.80 1.07 -3.01
C LYS A 130 -32.78 0.37 -4.38
N GLU A 131 -31.60 -0.05 -4.83
CA GLU A 131 -31.45 -0.83 -6.07
C GLU A 131 -32.22 -2.16 -6.00
N LEU A 132 -32.10 -2.90 -4.89
CA LEU A 132 -32.82 -4.15 -4.67
C LEU A 132 -34.35 -3.97 -4.59
N GLU A 133 -34.82 -2.87 -4.01
CA GLU A 133 -36.25 -2.53 -3.95
C GLU A 133 -36.80 -2.14 -5.33
N TYR A 134 -36.04 -1.38 -6.11
CA TYR A 134 -36.38 -1.02 -7.49
C TYR A 134 -36.50 -2.27 -8.37
N ASP A 135 -35.53 -3.18 -8.32
CA ASP A 135 -35.54 -4.43 -9.09
C ASP A 135 -36.74 -5.32 -8.74
N LYS A 136 -37.11 -5.40 -7.45
CA LYS A 136 -38.31 -6.12 -7.02
C LYS A 136 -39.57 -5.51 -7.63
N LEU A 137 -39.77 -4.19 -7.50
CA LEU A 137 -40.94 -3.49 -8.03
C LEU A 137 -41.06 -3.65 -9.55
N TYR A 138 -39.96 -3.56 -10.29
CA TYR A 138 -39.94 -3.78 -11.74
C TYR A 138 -40.29 -5.22 -12.12
N SER A 139 -39.83 -6.21 -11.36
CA SER A 139 -40.17 -7.62 -11.61
C SER A 139 -41.66 -7.94 -11.38
N TYR A 140 -42.33 -7.19 -10.49
CA TYR A 140 -43.77 -7.33 -10.24
C TYR A 140 -44.61 -6.61 -11.29
N ALA A 141 -44.12 -5.52 -11.88
CA ALA A 141 -44.84 -4.77 -12.92
C ALA A 141 -44.82 -5.45 -14.31
N GLN A 142 -44.01 -6.50 -14.50
CA GLN A 142 -43.90 -7.28 -15.74
C GLN A 142 -44.69 -8.61 -15.70
N LYS A 143 -45.47 -8.87 -14.66
CA LYS A 143 -46.41 -10.00 -14.54
C LYS A 143 -47.84 -9.51 -14.65
#